data_AF-A0AAN1PKZ4-F1
#
_entry.id   AF-A0AAN1PKZ4-F1
#
_cell.length_a   1.000
_cell.length_b   1.000
_cell.length_c   1.000
_cell.angle_alpha   90.00
_cell.angle_beta   90.00
_cell.angle_gamma   90.00
#
_symmetry.space_group_name_H-M   'P 1'
#
loop_
_entity.id
_entity.type
_entity.pdbx_description
1 polymer ?
#
loop_
_entity_poly.entity_id
_entity_poly.type
_entity_poly.pdbx_seq_one_letter_code
_entity_poly.pdbx_strand_id
1 'polypeptide(L)'
;MYPNYAMFCDSTGFAEPRGYRNILDSVWEILTVKNAKVNFERQLEKLEELFPSAEEFDLYAVYPAMDACQSLSTLLHGLLDRDYLFDSMIKISQQSVQTVVDLEQAQGSEAITNENQKANEAVCAEWDVQWAIFRPLREAQERDIDLIKDLRQELRDDPISNLGITLS
;
A
#
# COMPACT_ATOMS: atom_id res chain seq x y z
N MET A 1 -2.30 1.22 -2.86
CA MET A 1 -2.64 -0.22 -2.77
C MET A 1 -4.03 -0.54 -2.21
N TYR A 2 -4.65 0.25 -1.31
CA TYR A 2 -6.00 -0.05 -0.78
C TYR A 2 -7.07 -0.39 -1.84
N PRO A 3 -7.18 0.33 -2.98
CA PRO A 3 -8.19 0.00 -3.99
C PRO A 3 -8.05 -1.41 -4.56
N ASN A 4 -6.83 -1.98 -4.61
CA ASN A 4 -6.63 -3.37 -5.03
C ASN A 4 -7.36 -4.35 -4.11
N TYR A 5 -7.19 -4.17 -2.79
CA TYR A 5 -7.84 -5.00 -1.78
C TYR A 5 -9.36 -4.85 -1.79
N ALA A 6 -9.85 -3.60 -1.87
CA ALA A 6 -11.27 -3.32 -1.89
C ALA A 6 -11.95 -3.91 -3.14
N MET A 7 -11.37 -3.73 -4.32
CA MET A 7 -11.88 -4.32 -5.57
C MET A 7 -11.94 -5.85 -5.51
N PHE A 8 -10.90 -6.49 -4.96
CA PHE A 8 -10.90 -7.94 -4.75
C PHE A 8 -12.05 -8.37 -3.82
N CYS A 9 -12.20 -7.71 -2.67
CA CYS A 9 -13.27 -7.99 -1.72
C CYS A 9 -14.67 -7.81 -2.34
N ASP A 10 -14.90 -6.70 -3.03
CA ASP A 10 -16.19 -6.40 -3.68
C ASP A 10 -16.52 -7.41 -4.79
N SER A 11 -15.50 -7.91 -5.50
CA SER A 11 -15.67 -8.88 -6.58
C SER A 11 -15.91 -10.32 -6.10
N THR A 12 -15.43 -10.65 -4.89
CA THR A 12 -15.42 -12.04 -4.39
C THR A 12 -16.33 -12.28 -3.20
N GLY A 13 -16.71 -11.23 -2.49
CA GLY A 13 -17.39 -11.33 -1.19
C GLY A 13 -16.48 -11.88 -0.08
N PHE A 14 -15.15 -11.85 -0.25
CA PHE A 14 -14.20 -12.41 0.72
C PHE A 14 -14.31 -11.76 2.12
N ALA A 15 -14.30 -10.44 2.18
CA ALA A 15 -14.38 -9.68 3.43
C ALA A 15 -14.96 -8.28 3.17
N GLU A 16 -15.30 -7.56 4.23
CA GLU A 16 -15.70 -6.15 4.15
C GLU A 16 -14.44 -5.25 4.02
N PRO A 17 -14.25 -4.50 2.91
CA PRO A 17 -13.07 -3.67 2.68
C PRO A 17 -12.78 -2.66 3.80
N ARG A 18 -13.83 -2.27 4.53
CA ARG A 18 -13.76 -1.32 5.65
C ARG A 18 -12.86 -1.81 6.78
N GLY A 19 -12.73 -3.12 6.99
CA GLY A 19 -11.83 -3.70 8.00
C GLY A 19 -10.38 -3.25 7.78
N TYR A 20 -9.87 -3.45 6.56
CA TYR A 20 -8.54 -3.00 6.16
C TYR A 20 -8.41 -1.48 6.28
N ARG A 21 -9.42 -0.73 5.79
CA ARG A 21 -9.41 0.75 5.84
C ARG A 21 -9.28 1.28 7.26
N ASN A 22 -9.98 0.69 8.22
CA ASN A 22 -9.91 1.10 9.62
C ASN A 22 -8.51 0.90 10.22
N ILE A 23 -7.82 -0.19 9.85
CA ILE A 23 -6.43 -0.43 10.28
C ILE A 23 -5.52 0.65 9.70
N LEU A 24 -5.63 0.92 8.40
CA LEU A 24 -4.86 1.98 7.73
C LEU A 24 -5.14 3.36 8.33
N ASP A 25 -6.39 3.67 8.66
CA ASP A 25 -6.76 4.94 9.29
C ASP A 25 -6.20 5.09 10.71
N SER A 26 -6.04 3.98 11.45
CA SER A 26 -5.36 3.99 12.75
C SER A 26 -3.89 4.38 12.62
N VAL A 27 -3.21 3.99 11.52
CA VAL A 27 -1.85 4.44 11.23
C VAL A 27 -1.81 5.94 10.93
N TRP A 28 -2.75 6.45 10.13
CA TRP A 28 -2.84 7.90 9.90
C TRP A 28 -3.12 8.71 11.18
N GLU A 29 -3.89 8.13 12.11
CA GLU A 29 -4.18 8.76 13.39
C GLU A 29 -2.91 9.01 14.21
N ILE A 30 -1.99 8.03 14.31
CA ILE A 30 -0.73 8.24 15.04
C ILE A 30 0.17 9.32 14.40
N LEU A 31 0.03 9.55 13.09
CA LEU A 31 0.81 10.54 12.34
C LEU A 31 0.22 11.96 12.46
N THR A 32 -1.06 12.10 12.79
CA THR A 32 -1.74 13.42 12.72
C THR A 32 -2.35 13.86 14.05
N VAL A 33 -2.64 12.94 14.98
CA VAL A 33 -3.30 13.24 16.25
C VAL A 33 -2.30 13.16 17.40
N LYS A 34 -2.22 14.25 18.18
CA LYS A 34 -1.36 14.32 19.35
C LYS A 34 -1.79 13.29 20.40
N ASN A 35 -0.85 12.52 20.93
CA ASN A 35 -1.05 11.47 21.94
C ASN A 35 -1.93 10.29 21.50
N ALA A 36 -2.21 10.12 20.19
CA ALA A 36 -2.87 8.92 19.70
C ALA A 36 -2.06 7.67 20.06
N LYS A 37 -2.76 6.63 20.54
CA LYS A 37 -2.18 5.33 20.88
C LYS A 37 -2.95 4.27 20.14
N VAL A 38 -2.25 3.46 19.38
CA VAL A 38 -2.82 2.32 18.66
C VAL A 38 -2.14 1.06 19.18
N ASN A 39 -2.93 0.04 19.50
CA ASN A 39 -2.41 -1.29 19.79
C ASN A 39 -2.20 -2.00 18.45
N PHE A 40 -0.97 -1.98 17.93
CA PHE A 40 -0.64 -2.57 16.63
C PHE A 40 -0.65 -4.10 16.64
N GLU A 41 -0.39 -4.76 17.77
CA GLU A 41 -0.53 -6.23 17.91
C GLU A 41 -1.98 -6.64 17.59
N ARG A 42 -2.95 -5.94 18.21
CA ARG A 42 -4.37 -6.18 17.92
C ARG A 42 -4.76 -5.83 16.48
N GLN A 43 -4.10 -4.85 15.85
CA GLN A 43 -4.38 -4.56 14.44
C GLN A 43 -3.80 -5.62 13.50
N LEU A 44 -2.66 -6.24 13.86
CA LEU A 44 -2.10 -7.39 13.14
C LEU A 44 -3.02 -8.60 13.22
N GLU A 45 -3.51 -8.95 14.41
CA GLU A 45 -4.50 -10.03 14.60
C GLU A 45 -5.72 -9.86 13.69
N LYS A 46 -6.26 -8.63 13.62
CA LYS A 46 -7.38 -8.32 12.71
C LYS A 46 -6.98 -8.39 11.23
N LEU A 47 -5.75 -8.03 10.90
CA LEU A 47 -5.28 -8.05 9.51
C LEU A 47 -5.11 -9.48 9.01
N GLU A 48 -4.70 -10.41 9.88
CA GLU A 48 -4.60 -11.84 9.54
C GLU A 48 -5.94 -12.42 9.07
N GLU A 49 -7.04 -12.07 9.74
CA GLU A 49 -8.40 -12.45 9.32
C GLU A 49 -8.82 -11.85 7.96
N LEU A 50 -8.14 -10.79 7.53
CA LEU A 50 -8.39 -10.07 6.28
C LEU A 50 -7.41 -10.45 5.17
N PHE A 51 -6.51 -11.39 5.39
CA PHE A 51 -5.48 -11.79 4.43
C PHE A 51 -6.00 -12.94 3.53
N PRO A 52 -6.22 -12.72 2.23
CA PRO A 52 -6.72 -13.77 1.35
C PRO A 52 -5.65 -14.80 0.95
N SER A 53 -6.07 -16.01 0.61
CA SER A 53 -5.17 -17.06 0.10
C SER A 53 -5.33 -17.25 -1.41
N ALA A 54 -4.23 -17.24 -2.15
CA ALA A 54 -4.24 -17.54 -3.59
C ALA A 54 -4.72 -18.97 -3.92
N GLU A 55 -4.72 -19.89 -2.95
CA GLU A 55 -5.25 -21.25 -3.14
C GLU A 55 -6.79 -21.30 -3.13
N GLU A 56 -7.44 -20.26 -2.60
CA GLU A 56 -8.90 -20.19 -2.45
C GLU A 56 -9.58 -19.44 -3.60
N PHE A 57 -8.82 -18.80 -4.49
CA PHE A 57 -9.35 -17.94 -5.55
C PHE A 57 -8.61 -18.14 -6.88
N ASP A 58 -9.37 -18.37 -7.96
CA ASP A 58 -8.84 -18.48 -9.32
C ASP A 58 -8.63 -17.10 -10.01
N LEU A 59 -8.90 -16.00 -9.30
CA LEU A 59 -8.84 -14.64 -9.83
C LEU A 59 -7.46 -14.03 -9.54
N TYR A 60 -6.80 -13.50 -10.59
CA TYR A 60 -5.51 -12.82 -10.42
C TYR A 60 -5.57 -11.67 -9.40
N ALA A 61 -6.72 -11.02 -9.24
CA ALA A 61 -6.95 -9.95 -8.27
C ALA A 61 -6.61 -10.34 -6.81
N VAL A 62 -6.51 -11.64 -6.48
CA VAL A 62 -6.03 -12.10 -5.18
C VAL A 62 -4.60 -11.65 -4.89
N TYR A 63 -3.69 -11.65 -5.87
CA TYR A 63 -2.29 -11.30 -5.64
C TYR A 63 -2.10 -9.82 -5.25
N PRO A 64 -2.67 -8.83 -5.98
CA PRO A 64 -2.61 -7.44 -5.54
C PRO A 64 -3.29 -7.17 -4.18
N ALA A 65 -4.30 -7.97 -3.81
CA ALA A 65 -4.94 -7.89 -2.50
C ALA A 65 -4.03 -8.44 -1.40
N MET A 66 -3.37 -9.58 -1.64
CA MET A 66 -2.35 -10.13 -0.74
C MET A 66 -1.20 -9.15 -0.55
N ASP A 67 -0.69 -8.53 -1.63
CA ASP A 67 0.40 -7.55 -1.55
C ASP A 67 0.02 -6.31 -0.73
N ALA A 68 -1.23 -5.85 -0.86
CA ALA A 68 -1.77 -4.77 -0.04
C ALA A 68 -1.83 -5.15 1.46
N CYS A 69 -2.23 -6.38 1.78
CA CYS A 69 -2.24 -6.90 3.15
C CYS A 69 -0.82 -7.09 3.69
N GLN A 70 0.08 -7.65 2.90
CA GLN A 70 1.48 -7.85 3.25
C GLN A 70 2.17 -6.52 3.53
N SER A 71 1.96 -5.50 2.69
CA SER A 71 2.53 -4.17 2.88
C SER A 71 2.04 -3.50 4.17
N LEU A 72 0.74 -3.64 4.47
CA LEU A 72 0.18 -3.12 5.72
C LEU A 72 0.74 -3.87 6.93
N SER A 73 0.86 -5.19 6.86
CA SER A 73 1.48 -6.01 7.90
C SER A 73 2.93 -5.59 8.15
N THR A 74 3.72 -5.43 7.09
CA THR A 74 5.11 -4.94 7.17
C THR A 74 5.18 -3.56 7.83
N LEU A 75 4.27 -2.64 7.52
CA LEU A 75 4.19 -1.34 8.17
C LEU A 75 3.90 -1.47 9.66
N LEU A 76 2.90 -2.27 10.04
CA LEU A 76 2.52 -2.47 11.44
C LEU A 76 3.65 -3.09 12.27
N HIS A 77 4.38 -4.07 11.72
CA HIS A 77 5.57 -4.62 12.36
C HIS A 77 6.68 -3.58 12.53
N GLY A 78 6.97 -2.77 11.51
CA GLY A 78 7.94 -1.67 11.63
C GLY A 78 7.51 -0.57 12.62
N LEU A 79 6.21 -0.41 12.87
CA LEU A 79 5.69 0.52 13.88
C LEU A 79 5.75 -0.05 15.31
N LEU A 80 5.71 -1.37 15.46
CA LEU A 80 5.95 -2.07 16.73
C LEU A 80 7.43 -2.01 17.13
N ASP A 81 8.32 -2.20 16.16
CA ASP A 81 9.76 -2.12 16.36
C ASP A 81 10.39 -1.09 15.42
N ARG A 82 10.69 0.07 15.99
CA ARG A 82 11.17 1.24 15.24
C ARG A 82 12.55 1.03 14.63
N ASP A 83 13.34 0.08 15.12
CA ASP A 83 14.64 -0.24 14.53
C ASP A 83 14.49 -0.80 13.11
N TYR A 84 13.35 -1.43 12.81
CA TYR A 84 13.03 -1.98 11.48
C TYR A 84 12.15 -1.06 10.63
N LEU A 85 11.76 0.12 11.12
CA LEU A 85 10.81 0.98 10.39
C LEU A 85 11.36 1.45 9.04
N PHE A 86 12.66 1.75 8.98
CA PHE A 86 13.32 2.18 7.74
C PHE A 86 13.36 1.04 6.71
N ASP A 87 13.76 -0.16 7.12
CA ASP A 87 13.77 -1.34 6.26
C ASP A 87 12.35 -1.71 5.78
N SER A 88 11.36 -1.58 6.67
CA SER A 88 9.94 -1.80 6.35
C SER A 88 9.46 -0.82 5.28
N MET A 89 9.84 0.45 5.38
CA MET A 89 9.53 1.48 4.37
C MET A 89 10.13 1.13 3.00
N ILE A 90 11.38 0.70 2.94
CA ILE A 90 12.02 0.27 1.69
C ILE A 90 11.30 -0.94 1.09
N LYS A 91 10.97 -1.94 1.92
CA LYS A 91 10.24 -3.14 1.47
C LYS A 91 8.89 -2.80 0.89
N ILE A 92 8.14 -1.90 1.52
CA ILE A 92 6.81 -1.48 1.02
C ILE A 92 6.94 -0.72 -0.31
N SER A 93 7.93 0.17 -0.43
CA SER A 93 8.22 0.87 -1.69
C SER A 93 8.53 -0.12 -2.83
N GLN A 94 9.36 -1.14 -2.56
CA GLN A 94 9.69 -2.20 -3.52
C GLN A 94 8.49 -3.08 -3.84
N GLN A 95 7.71 -3.47 -2.84
CA GLN A 95 6.51 -4.29 -3.02
C GLN A 95 5.50 -3.58 -3.93
N SER A 96 5.27 -2.29 -3.73
CA SER A 96 4.32 -1.51 -4.56
C SER A 96 4.71 -1.52 -6.05
N VAL A 97 6.01 -1.42 -6.36
CA VAL A 97 6.53 -1.53 -7.73
C VAL A 97 6.47 -2.97 -8.24
N GLN A 98 6.80 -3.96 -7.40
CA GLN A 98 6.75 -5.37 -7.77
C GLN A 98 5.34 -5.78 -8.17
N THR A 99 4.32 -5.34 -7.43
CA THR A 99 2.90 -5.59 -7.77
C THR A 99 2.53 -5.05 -9.17
N VAL A 100 3.10 -3.91 -9.59
CA VAL A 100 2.93 -3.37 -10.95
C VAL A 100 3.63 -4.25 -11.98
N VAL A 101 4.89 -4.62 -11.71
CA VAL A 101 5.68 -5.50 -12.58
C VAL A 101 4.98 -6.85 -12.79
N ASP A 102 4.47 -7.44 -11.72
CA ASP A 102 3.80 -8.73 -11.76
C ASP A 102 2.52 -8.67 -12.58
N LEU A 103 1.76 -7.57 -12.49
CA LEU A 103 0.55 -7.38 -13.30
C LEU A 103 0.91 -7.24 -14.79
N GLU A 104 1.89 -6.41 -15.12
CA GLU A 104 2.35 -6.22 -16.50
C GLU A 104 2.78 -7.56 -17.13
N GLN A 105 3.56 -8.35 -16.40
CA GLN A 105 3.99 -9.67 -16.86
C GLN A 105 2.82 -10.64 -17.00
N ALA A 106 1.85 -10.62 -16.08
CA ALA A 106 0.64 -11.42 -16.16
C ALA A 106 -0.24 -11.04 -17.37
N GLN A 107 -0.18 -9.78 -17.82
CA GLN A 107 -0.85 -9.27 -19.02
C GLN A 107 -0.08 -9.57 -20.33
N GLY A 108 1.09 -10.20 -20.24
CA GLY A 108 1.89 -10.64 -21.38
C GLY A 108 3.01 -9.69 -21.80
N SER A 109 3.35 -8.69 -20.97
CA SER A 109 4.55 -7.89 -21.18
C SER A 109 5.81 -8.76 -21.11
N GLU A 110 6.87 -8.34 -21.81
CA GLU A 110 8.19 -8.95 -21.67
C GLU A 110 8.67 -8.88 -20.21
N ALA A 111 9.60 -9.76 -19.83
CA ALA A 111 10.18 -9.74 -18.49
C ALA A 111 10.77 -8.36 -18.18
N ILE A 112 10.20 -7.71 -17.17
CA ILE A 112 10.68 -6.43 -16.65
C ILE A 112 11.86 -6.71 -15.73
N THR A 113 13.01 -6.12 -16.04
CA THR A 113 14.29 -6.28 -15.36
C THR A 113 14.88 -4.90 -15.04
N ASN A 114 15.97 -4.89 -14.27
CA ASN A 114 16.69 -3.65 -13.97
C ASN A 114 17.16 -2.87 -15.21
N GLU A 115 17.33 -3.54 -16.35
CA GLU A 115 17.82 -2.95 -17.60
C GLU A 115 16.71 -2.24 -18.39
N ASN A 116 15.49 -2.78 -18.40
CA ASN A 116 14.38 -2.28 -19.22
C ASN A 116 13.23 -1.66 -18.42
N GLN A 117 13.23 -1.73 -17.08
CA GLN A 117 12.15 -1.20 -16.24
C GLN A 117 11.83 0.28 -16.44
N LYS A 118 12.81 1.09 -16.86
CA LYS A 118 12.60 2.52 -17.19
C LYS A 118 11.87 2.77 -18.52
N ALA A 119 11.68 1.73 -19.32
CA ALA A 119 10.89 1.79 -20.55
C ALA A 119 9.44 1.35 -20.34
N ASN A 120 9.10 0.77 -19.18
CA ASN A 120 7.72 0.40 -18.87
C ASN A 120 6.99 1.59 -18.26
N GLU A 121 5.86 1.98 -18.87
CA GLU A 121 5.09 3.17 -18.48
C GLU A 121 4.47 3.02 -17.09
N ALA A 122 3.90 1.86 -16.76
CA ALA A 122 3.26 1.60 -15.48
C ALA A 122 4.27 1.66 -14.32
N VAL A 123 5.46 1.08 -14.51
CA VAL A 123 6.55 1.14 -13.53
C VAL A 123 7.04 2.58 -13.32
N CYS A 124 7.20 3.34 -14.41
CA CYS A 124 7.57 4.75 -14.31
C CYS A 124 6.50 5.58 -13.58
N ALA A 125 5.23 5.36 -13.87
CA ALA A 125 4.12 6.04 -13.19
C ALA A 125 4.11 5.77 -11.68
N GLU A 126 4.35 4.52 -11.26
CA GLU A 126 4.46 4.18 -9.84
C GLU A 126 5.65 4.88 -9.17
N TRP A 127 6.80 4.95 -9.83
CA TRP A 127 7.93 5.71 -9.29
C TRP A 127 7.67 7.21 -9.22
N ASP A 128 6.97 7.79 -10.20
CA ASP A 128 6.62 9.21 -10.19
C ASP A 128 5.73 9.54 -8.99
N VAL A 129 4.74 8.68 -8.69
CA VAL A 129 3.91 8.82 -7.48
C VAL A 129 4.74 8.68 -6.20
N GLN A 130 5.59 7.67 -6.10
CA GLN A 130 6.46 7.51 -4.92
C GLN A 130 7.40 8.71 -4.73
N TRP A 131 7.93 9.25 -5.82
CA TRP A 131 8.78 10.44 -5.79
C TRP A 131 8.02 11.70 -5.40
N ALA A 132 6.79 11.87 -5.90
CA ALA A 132 5.92 12.98 -5.54
C ALA A 132 5.61 13.01 -4.03
N ILE A 133 5.47 11.85 -3.39
CA ILE A 133 5.29 11.72 -1.94
C ILE A 133 6.62 11.95 -1.19
N PHE A 134 7.70 11.29 -1.63
CA PHE A 134 8.98 11.31 -0.93
C PHE A 134 9.65 12.68 -0.94
N ARG A 135 9.58 13.40 -2.07
CA ARG A 135 10.25 14.68 -2.25
C ARG A 135 9.90 15.73 -1.19
N PRO A 136 8.62 16.08 -0.94
CA PRO A 136 8.28 17.08 0.07
C PRO A 136 8.63 16.59 1.49
N LEU A 137 8.48 15.29 1.78
CA LEU A 137 8.87 14.71 3.07
C LEU A 137 10.38 14.82 3.33
N ARG A 138 11.21 14.67 2.29
CA ARG A 138 12.66 14.83 2.37
C ARG A 138 13.07 16.30 2.58
N GLU A 139 12.31 17.24 2.04
CA GLU A 139 12.57 18.68 2.14
C GLU A 139 12.09 19.26 3.49
N ALA A 140 11.21 18.56 4.20
CA ALA A 140 10.76 18.94 5.54
C ALA A 140 11.88 18.80 6.59
N GLN A 141 12.06 19.85 7.41
CA GLN A 141 13.09 19.88 8.45
C GLN A 141 12.68 19.15 9.72
N GLU A 142 11.37 19.06 9.98
CA GLU A 142 10.77 18.40 11.13
C GLU A 142 9.45 17.74 10.75
N ARG A 143 8.83 17.05 11.71
CA ARG A 143 7.50 16.46 11.52
C ARG A 143 6.48 17.57 11.28
N ASP A 144 6.03 17.69 10.04
CA ASP A 144 4.99 18.61 9.61
C ASP A 144 3.65 17.88 9.50
N ILE A 145 2.70 18.22 10.39
CA ILE A 145 1.37 17.58 10.43
C ILE A 145 0.50 18.03 9.26
N ASP A 146 0.64 19.29 8.83
CA ASP A 146 -0.19 19.83 7.76
C ASP A 146 0.26 19.23 6.42
N LEU A 147 1.57 19.11 6.19
CA LEU A 147 2.12 18.36 5.04
C LEU A 147 1.61 16.91 4.99
N ILE A 148 1.61 16.19 6.13
CA ILE A 148 1.12 14.81 6.19
C ILE A 148 -0.37 14.73 5.83
N LYS A 149 -1.18 15.70 6.27
CA LYS A 149 -2.61 15.75 5.96
C LYS A 149 -2.85 16.09 4.49
N ASP A 150 -2.08 17.02 3.94
CA ASP A 150 -2.19 17.43 2.53
C ASP A 150 -1.84 16.25 1.61
N LEU A 151 -0.72 15.56 1.86
CA LEU A 151 -0.36 14.33 1.13
C LEU A 151 -1.44 13.24 1.23
N ARG A 152 -2.04 13.07 2.42
CA ARG A 152 -3.15 12.12 2.59
C ARG A 152 -4.38 12.54 1.80
N GLN A 153 -4.64 13.84 1.70
CA GLN A 153 -5.80 14.37 0.98
C GLN A 153 -5.62 14.24 -0.53
N GLU A 154 -4.43 14.53 -1.06
CA GLU A 154 -4.10 14.31 -2.47
C GLU A 154 -4.34 12.85 -2.89
N LEU A 155 -3.87 11.89 -2.08
CA LEU A 155 -4.11 10.45 -2.30
C LEU A 155 -5.59 10.03 -2.17
N ARG A 156 -6.44 10.86 -1.58
CA ARG A 156 -7.88 10.61 -1.44
C ARG A 156 -8.69 11.24 -2.55
N ASP A 157 -8.27 12.41 -3.03
CA ASP A 157 -8.92 13.12 -4.13
C ASP A 157 -8.75 12.36 -5.44
N ASP A 158 -7.66 11.61 -5.58
CA ASP A 158 -7.44 10.67 -6.68
C ASP A 158 -7.23 9.24 -6.14
N PRO A 159 -8.31 8.50 -5.79
CA PRO A 159 -8.23 7.21 -5.12
C PRO A 159 -7.87 6.06 -6.08
N ILE A 160 -6.80 6.25 -6.84
CA ILE A 160 -6.24 5.30 -7.80
C ILE A 160 -5.17 4.45 -7.09
N SER A 161 -5.18 3.13 -7.31
CA SER A 161 -4.09 2.28 -6.83
C SER A 161 -2.85 2.36 -7.72
N ASN A 162 -1.75 1.77 -7.26
CA ASN A 162 -0.56 1.53 -8.07
C ASN A 162 -0.85 0.75 -9.38
N LEU A 163 -1.99 0.04 -9.45
CA LEU A 163 -2.43 -0.69 -10.65
C LEU A 163 -3.47 0.06 -11.49
N GLY A 164 -3.74 1.33 -11.20
CA GLY A 164 -4.76 2.11 -11.92
C GLY A 164 -6.21 1.80 -11.50
N ILE A 165 -6.42 1.05 -10.41
CA ILE A 165 -7.77 0.66 -9.96
C ILE A 165 -8.42 1.82 -9.20
N THR A 166 -9.64 2.20 -9.61
CA THR A 166 -10.51 3.15 -8.91
C THR A 166 -11.67 2.44 -8.23
N LEU A 167 -12.09 2.94 -7.08
CA LEU A 167 -13.32 2.49 -6.42
C LEU A 167 -14.45 3.43 -6.85
N SER A 168 -15.54 2.86 -7.37
CA SER A 168 -16.75 3.59 -7.80
C SER A 168 -17.67 3.94 -6.64
#